data_AF-A0A1J4MJU6-F1
#
_entry.id   AF-A0A1J4MJU6-F1
#
_cell.length_a   1.000
_cell.length_b   1.000
_cell.length_c   1.000
_cell.angle_alpha   90.00
_cell.angle_beta   90.00
_cell.angle_gamma   90.00
#
_symmetry.space_group_name_H-M   'P 1'
#
loop_
_entity.id
_entity.type
_entity.pdbx_description
1 polymer ?
#
loop_
_entity_poly.entity_id
_entity_poly.type
_entity_poly.pdbx_seq_one_letter_code
_entity_poly.pdbx_strand_id
1 'polypeptide(L)'
;MDNDRSISMSYMGLGTDSPASKESSSSKLEYMIELVIYSQLVISLFLCIGRTDYNFTLYLLGYGVFCVEIPPLDVNGLIRKITGIRRFLMLIILATVIEAIWLSFAISAWLCPNNQSPDVCFVEDFQMNWESKLHQYIIWGSSINFILKFVLGTLCWMWIDKERTKLEAISLKPLIFFW
;
A
#
# COMPACT_ATOMS: atom_id res chain seq x y z
N MET A 1 26.37 37.39 55.94
CA MET A 1 25.22 38.12 55.41
C MET A 1 24.80 37.42 54.12
N ASP A 2 23.76 36.60 54.26
CA ASP A 2 22.65 36.31 53.35
C ASP A 2 22.96 36.01 51.87
N ASN A 3 22.83 34.77 51.39
CA ASN A 3 21.60 33.98 51.11
C ASN A 3 20.88 34.45 49.83
N ASP A 4 21.06 33.74 48.71
CA ASP A 4 19.99 32.92 48.11
C ASP A 4 20.33 32.31 46.73
N ARG A 5 19.72 31.16 46.51
CA ARG A 5 19.82 30.20 45.40
C ARG A 5 19.60 30.81 44.01
N SER A 6 20.35 30.31 43.02
CA SER A 6 19.77 30.05 41.70
C SER A 6 20.29 28.74 41.12
N ILE A 7 19.30 27.95 40.72
CA ILE A 7 19.36 26.62 40.14
C ILE A 7 20.00 26.73 38.75
N SER A 8 21.12 26.04 38.49
CA SER A 8 21.50 25.68 37.12
C SER A 8 21.28 24.18 36.94
N MET A 9 20.06 23.90 36.49
CA MET A 9 19.58 22.60 36.10
C MET A 9 20.46 22.09 34.96
N SER A 10 21.09 20.93 35.16
CA SER A 10 21.80 20.23 34.09
C SER A 10 20.82 19.92 32.97
N TYR A 11 21.03 20.52 31.80
CA TYR A 11 20.39 20.08 30.56
C TYR A 11 20.99 18.71 30.20
N MET A 12 20.45 17.65 30.79
CA MET A 12 20.60 16.30 30.29
C MET A 12 19.93 16.19 28.93
N GLY A 13 20.75 15.96 27.91
CA GLY A 13 20.44 15.16 26.73
C GLY A 13 19.13 15.47 26.01
N LEU A 14 19.07 16.60 25.29
CA LEU A 14 18.25 16.61 24.08
C LEU A 14 18.93 15.68 23.08
N GLY A 15 18.29 14.53 22.84
CA GLY A 15 18.69 13.57 21.82
C GLY A 15 18.89 14.30 20.48
N THR A 16 20.14 14.29 20.04
CA THR A 16 20.56 14.63 18.70
C THR A 16 20.00 13.59 17.73
N ASP A 17 18.73 13.74 17.36
CA ASP A 17 18.19 13.12 16.15
C ASP A 17 18.93 13.73 14.95
N SER A 18 20.03 13.09 14.58
CA SER A 18 20.83 13.45 13.42
C SER A 18 19.96 13.47 12.15
N PRO A 19 19.99 14.52 11.32
CA PRO A 19 19.22 14.59 10.07
C PRO A 19 19.49 13.42 9.11
N ALA A 20 20.67 12.78 9.23
CA ALA A 20 21.05 11.61 8.44
C ALA A 20 20.18 10.34 8.72
N SER A 21 19.57 10.20 9.90
CA SER A 21 18.75 9.02 10.22
C SER A 21 17.33 9.11 9.62
N LYS A 22 16.80 10.33 9.47
CA LYS A 22 15.45 10.58 8.93
C LYS A 22 15.41 10.49 7.41
N GLU A 23 16.50 10.84 6.73
CA GLU A 23 16.67 10.67 5.28
C GLU A 23 16.79 9.18 4.91
N SER A 24 17.59 8.42 5.66
CA SER A 24 17.79 6.97 5.47
C SER A 24 16.49 6.15 5.59
N SER A 25 15.54 6.60 6.41
CA SER A 25 14.27 5.88 6.60
C SER A 25 13.23 6.18 5.52
N SER A 26 13.31 7.30 4.78
CA SER A 26 12.36 7.57 3.68
C SER A 26 12.74 6.78 2.45
N SER A 27 14.02 6.78 2.11
CA SER A 27 14.55 6.01 0.97
C SER A 27 14.33 4.51 1.15
N LYS A 28 14.44 4.00 2.39
CA LYS A 28 14.09 2.59 2.69
C LYS A 28 12.61 2.28 2.45
N LEU A 29 11.70 3.17 2.85
CA LEU A 29 10.26 2.95 2.68
C LEU A 29 9.85 3.01 1.21
N GLU A 30 10.38 3.99 0.45
CA GLU A 30 10.18 4.08 -0.99
C GLU A 30 10.68 2.82 -1.70
N TYR A 31 11.89 2.37 -1.41
CA TYR A 31 12.42 1.12 -1.96
C TYR A 31 11.55 -0.10 -1.66
N MET A 32 11.00 -0.21 -0.44
CA MET A 32 10.07 -1.30 -0.10
C MET A 32 8.77 -1.21 -0.90
N ILE A 33 8.22 0.00 -1.10
CA ILE A 33 7.04 0.23 -1.93
C ILE A 33 7.30 -0.19 -3.37
N GLU A 34 8.43 0.24 -3.95
CA GLU A 34 8.84 -0.09 -5.31
C GLU A 34 8.96 -1.61 -5.51
N LEU A 35 9.59 -2.30 -4.56
CA LEU A 35 9.75 -3.76 -4.61
C LEU A 35 8.40 -4.49 -4.55
N VAL A 36 7.46 -4.02 -3.73
CA VAL A 36 6.11 -4.57 -3.64
C VAL A 36 5.35 -4.34 -4.96
N ILE A 37 5.39 -3.12 -5.52
CA ILE A 37 4.77 -2.79 -6.80
C ILE A 37 5.33 -3.68 -7.92
N TYR A 38 6.66 -3.83 -7.99
CA TYR A 38 7.30 -4.69 -8.98
C TYR A 38 6.86 -6.15 -8.85
N SER A 39 6.84 -6.67 -7.62
CA SER A 39 6.38 -8.04 -7.35
C SER A 39 4.93 -8.25 -7.78
N GLN A 40 4.06 -7.27 -7.51
CA GLN A 40 2.66 -7.29 -7.93
C GLN A 40 2.47 -7.22 -9.45
N LEU A 41 3.27 -6.41 -10.16
CA LEU A 41 3.27 -6.38 -11.63
C LEU A 41 3.59 -7.75 -12.22
N VAL A 42 4.63 -8.41 -11.70
CA VAL A 42 5.02 -9.75 -12.13
C VAL A 42 3.90 -10.76 -11.86
N ILE A 43 3.33 -10.76 -10.65
CA ILE A 43 2.21 -11.65 -10.29
C ILE A 43 0.99 -11.40 -11.19
N SER A 44 0.61 -10.15 -11.41
CA SER A 44 -0.52 -9.80 -12.29
C SER A 44 -0.28 -10.22 -13.74
N LEU A 45 0.95 -10.11 -14.26
CA LEU A 45 1.28 -10.60 -15.59
C LEU A 45 1.03 -12.11 -15.71
N PHE A 46 1.42 -12.87 -14.69
CA PHE A 46 1.17 -14.31 -14.64
C PHE A 46 -0.32 -14.64 -14.48
N LEU A 47 -1.05 -13.87 -13.67
CA LEU A 47 -2.50 -14.01 -13.53
C LEU A 47 -3.24 -13.71 -14.84
N CYS A 48 -2.69 -12.85 -15.71
CA CYS A 48 -3.25 -12.57 -17.05
C CYS A 48 -3.36 -13.81 -17.95
N ILE A 49 -2.58 -14.86 -17.71
CA ILE A 49 -2.69 -16.15 -18.42
C ILE A 49 -4.02 -16.82 -18.09
N GLY A 50 -4.45 -16.68 -16.83
CA GLY A 50 -5.63 -17.31 -16.29
C GLY A 50 -6.85 -16.41 -16.23
N ARG A 51 -6.76 -15.08 -16.29
CA ARG A 51 -7.92 -14.19 -16.24
C ARG A 51 -7.57 -12.79 -16.73
N THR A 52 -8.54 -12.01 -17.17
CA THR A 52 -8.31 -10.57 -17.41
C THR A 52 -8.06 -9.87 -16.06
N ASP A 53 -6.82 -9.42 -15.82
CA ASP A 53 -6.44 -8.78 -14.56
C ASP A 53 -6.29 -7.25 -14.72
N TYR A 54 -7.30 -6.50 -14.27
CA TYR A 54 -7.27 -5.04 -14.24
C TYR A 54 -6.25 -4.48 -13.23
N ASN A 55 -5.75 -5.32 -12.32
CA ASN A 55 -4.76 -4.90 -11.33
C ASN A 55 -3.41 -4.56 -11.99
N PHE A 56 -3.09 -5.15 -13.15
CA PHE A 56 -1.86 -4.83 -13.88
C PHE A 56 -1.75 -3.33 -14.20
N THR A 57 -2.82 -2.75 -14.76
CA THR A 57 -2.89 -1.31 -15.06
C THR A 57 -2.78 -0.47 -13.80
N LEU A 58 -3.41 -0.92 -12.71
CA LEU A 58 -3.32 -0.24 -11.42
C LEU A 58 -1.87 -0.19 -10.91
N TYR A 59 -1.14 -1.30 -10.96
CA TYR A 59 0.25 -1.33 -10.54
C TYR A 59 1.19 -0.56 -11.46
N LEU A 60 0.89 -0.46 -12.76
CA LEU A 60 1.61 0.43 -13.67
C LEU A 60 1.45 1.90 -13.27
N LEU A 61 0.25 2.32 -12.84
CA LEU A 61 0.05 3.67 -12.30
C LEU A 61 0.87 3.90 -11.04
N GLY A 62 0.87 2.92 -10.11
CA GLY A 62 1.70 2.96 -8.91
C GLY A 62 3.20 3.08 -9.22
N TYR A 63 3.68 2.31 -10.19
CA TYR A 63 5.06 2.38 -10.68
C TYR A 63 5.39 3.76 -11.25
N GLY A 64 4.47 4.38 -11.99
CA GLY A 64 4.66 5.75 -12.49
C GLY A 64 4.83 6.78 -11.37
N VAL A 65 4.02 6.67 -10.32
CA VAL A 65 4.03 7.61 -9.18
C VAL A 65 5.27 7.44 -8.29
N PHE A 66 5.73 6.22 -8.06
CA PHE A 66 6.87 5.95 -7.17
C PHE A 66 8.22 5.89 -7.88
N CYS A 67 8.29 5.27 -9.06
CA CYS A 67 9.57 4.91 -9.70
C CYS A 67 9.98 5.86 -10.83
N VAL A 68 9.02 6.54 -11.47
CA VAL A 68 9.27 7.40 -12.65
C VAL A 68 9.23 8.87 -12.28
N GLU A 69 8.36 9.27 -11.35
CA GLU A 69 8.24 10.67 -10.95
C GLU A 69 9.50 11.13 -10.21
N ILE A 70 10.13 12.18 -10.73
CA ILE A 70 11.37 12.76 -10.19
C ILE A 70 11.13 13.18 -8.73
N PRO A 71 12.11 13.00 -7.82
CA PRO A 71 12.01 13.44 -6.44
C PRO A 71 11.58 14.91 -6.37
N PRO A 72 10.64 15.27 -5.47
CA PRO A 72 10.14 16.64 -5.39
C PRO A 72 11.27 17.58 -4.98
N LEU A 73 11.54 18.59 -5.81
CA LEU A 73 12.57 19.60 -5.57
C LEU A 73 12.07 20.75 -4.68
N ASP A 74 10.75 20.88 -4.54
CA ASP A 74 10.08 21.94 -3.79
C ASP A 74 8.87 21.43 -3.01
N VAL A 75 8.36 22.28 -2.10
CA VAL A 75 7.20 21.99 -1.25
C VAL A 75 5.95 21.69 -2.09
N ASN A 76 5.76 22.41 -3.20
CA ASN A 76 4.61 22.19 -4.08
C ASN A 76 4.71 20.84 -4.81
N GLY A 77 5.90 20.43 -5.24
CA GLY A 77 6.16 19.10 -5.78
C GLY A 77 5.85 18.00 -4.76
N LEU A 78 6.22 18.19 -3.48
CA LEU A 78 5.91 17.23 -2.42
C LEU A 78 4.40 17.09 -2.18
N ILE A 79 3.66 18.21 -2.15
CA ILE A 79 2.19 18.21 -2.03
C ILE A 79 1.55 17.48 -3.22
N ARG A 80 2.06 17.69 -4.44
CA ARG A 80 1.58 16.99 -5.63
C ARG A 80 1.81 15.48 -5.53
N LYS A 81 3.02 15.06 -5.12
CA LYS A 81 3.36 13.64 -4.91
C LYS A 81 2.45 12.99 -3.86
N ILE A 82 2.24 13.64 -2.72
CA ILE A 82 1.31 13.17 -1.67
C ILE A 82 -0.11 13.01 -2.23
N THR A 83 -0.59 14.00 -3.00
CA THR A 83 -1.93 13.95 -3.61
C THR A 83 -2.05 12.80 -4.62
N GLY A 84 -1.02 12.57 -5.44
CA GLY A 84 -0.95 11.47 -6.40
C GLY A 84 -1.01 10.11 -5.71
N ILE A 85 -0.17 9.90 -4.69
CA ILE A 85 -0.13 8.64 -3.92
C ILE A 85 -1.46 8.42 -3.20
N ARG A 86 -2.10 9.48 -2.69
CA ARG A 86 -3.42 9.35 -2.04
C ARG A 86 -4.50 8.90 -3.01
N ARG A 87 -4.53 9.44 -4.23
CA ARG A 87 -5.46 8.98 -5.28
C ARG A 87 -5.19 7.52 -5.65
N PHE A 88 -3.92 7.16 -5.79
CA PHE A 88 -3.51 5.78 -6.02
C PHE A 88 -3.95 4.85 -4.89
N LEU A 89 -3.80 5.25 -3.63
CA LEU A 89 -4.25 4.49 -2.47
C LEU A 89 -5.77 4.23 -2.50
N MET A 90 -6.58 5.23 -2.87
CA MET A 90 -8.03 5.06 -3.04
C MET A 90 -8.36 4.02 -4.11
N LEU A 91 -7.61 4.01 -5.21
CA LEU A 91 -7.76 2.99 -6.26
C LEU A 91 -7.36 1.60 -5.77
N ILE A 92 -6.30 1.48 -4.97
CA ILE A 92 -5.89 0.21 -4.34
C ILE A 92 -6.98 -0.31 -3.40
N ILE A 93 -7.59 0.56 -2.58
CA ILE A 93 -8.69 0.17 -1.69
C ILE A 93 -9.88 -0.35 -2.50
N LEU A 94 -10.31 0.39 -3.54
CA LEU A 94 -11.40 -0.04 -4.41
C LEU A 94 -11.10 -1.38 -5.09
N ALA A 95 -9.89 -1.53 -5.66
CA ALA A 95 -9.47 -2.78 -6.29
C ALA A 95 -9.35 -3.95 -5.31
N THR A 96 -9.07 -3.68 -4.04
CA THR A 96 -9.05 -4.69 -2.98
C THR A 96 -10.46 -5.19 -2.65
N VAL A 97 -11.46 -4.29 -2.60
CA VAL A 97 -12.86 -4.68 -2.38
C VAL A 97 -13.38 -5.54 -3.54
N ILE A 98 -13.12 -5.13 -4.79
CA ILE A 98 -13.54 -5.91 -5.97
C ILE A 98 -12.88 -7.30 -5.96
N GLU A 99 -11.59 -7.37 -5.62
CA GLU A 99 -10.86 -8.64 -5.51
C GLU A 99 -11.42 -9.53 -4.39
N ALA A 100 -11.77 -8.96 -3.23
CA ALA A 100 -12.36 -9.72 -2.12
C ALA A 100 -13.69 -10.36 -2.51
N ILE A 101 -14.54 -9.62 -3.23
CA ILE A 101 -15.80 -10.14 -3.78
C ILE A 101 -15.51 -11.29 -4.74
N TRP A 102 -14.60 -11.09 -5.70
CA TRP A 102 -14.25 -12.11 -6.68
C TRP A 102 -13.66 -13.37 -6.02
N LEU A 103 -12.75 -13.21 -5.06
CA LEU A 103 -12.12 -14.33 -4.35
C LEU A 103 -13.16 -15.11 -3.54
N SER A 104 -14.16 -14.43 -2.97
CA SER A 104 -15.28 -15.08 -2.28
C SER A 104 -16.09 -15.98 -3.21
N PHE A 105 -16.38 -15.51 -4.44
CA PHE A 105 -17.03 -16.33 -5.46
C PHE A 105 -16.15 -17.51 -5.90
N ALA A 106 -14.86 -17.27 -6.15
CA ALA A 106 -13.93 -18.31 -6.60
C ALA A 106 -13.74 -19.42 -5.55
N ILE A 107 -13.59 -19.06 -4.27
CA ILE A 107 -13.47 -20.02 -3.17
C ILE A 107 -14.77 -20.82 -3.00
N SER A 108 -15.92 -20.14 -3.08
CA SER A 108 -17.23 -20.81 -2.97
C SER A 108 -17.41 -21.85 -4.08
N ALA A 109 -17.09 -21.49 -5.34
CA ALA A 109 -17.14 -22.40 -6.48
C ALA A 109 -16.17 -23.58 -6.33
N TRP A 110 -14.98 -23.37 -5.76
CA TRP A 110 -13.99 -24.42 -5.52
C TRP A 110 -14.43 -25.43 -4.46
N LEU A 111 -15.16 -24.99 -3.42
CA LEU A 111 -15.62 -25.86 -2.33
C LEU A 111 -16.84 -26.74 -2.73
N CYS A 112 -17.60 -26.34 -3.74
CA CYS A 112 -18.80 -27.05 -4.20
C CYS A 112 -18.59 -28.48 -4.70
N PRO A 113 -17.64 -28.78 -5.62
CA PRO A 113 -17.46 -30.13 -6.13
C PRO A 113 -16.96 -31.15 -5.07
N ASN A 114 -16.54 -30.70 -3.89
CA ASN A 114 -16.03 -31.55 -2.80
C ASN A 114 -17.07 -31.90 -1.70
N ASN A 115 -18.36 -31.63 -1.93
CA ASN A 115 -19.48 -32.18 -1.13
C ASN A 115 -19.45 -31.85 0.38
N GLN A 116 -18.77 -30.78 0.82
CA GLN A 116 -18.62 -30.46 2.25
C GLN A 116 -19.64 -29.46 2.80
N SER A 117 -20.37 -28.71 1.98
CA SER A 117 -21.50 -27.88 2.46
C SER A 117 -22.37 -27.32 1.32
N PRO A 118 -23.57 -27.87 1.06
CA PRO A 118 -24.46 -27.38 0.00
C PRO A 118 -24.95 -25.94 0.25
N ASP A 119 -24.90 -25.45 1.49
CA ASP A 119 -25.36 -24.12 1.87
C ASP A 119 -24.42 -22.97 1.45
N VAL A 120 -23.19 -23.29 1.01
CA VAL A 120 -22.17 -22.29 0.59
C VAL A 120 -22.07 -22.18 -0.93
N CYS A 121 -22.81 -23.02 -1.67
CA CYS A 121 -22.77 -23.05 -3.12
C CYS A 121 -23.68 -21.98 -3.75
N PHE A 122 -23.06 -20.89 -4.19
CA PHE A 122 -23.73 -19.88 -5.01
C PHE A 122 -23.98 -20.44 -6.42
N VAL A 123 -25.22 -20.91 -6.65
CA VAL A 123 -25.90 -21.15 -7.93
C VAL A 123 -25.14 -22.03 -8.94
N GLU A 124 -25.71 -23.21 -9.24
CA GLU A 124 -25.18 -24.22 -10.17
C GLU A 124 -24.77 -23.68 -11.57
N ASP A 125 -25.30 -22.52 -11.98
CA ASP A 125 -25.03 -21.90 -13.29
C ASP A 125 -23.67 -21.17 -13.39
N PHE A 126 -22.97 -20.92 -12.27
CA PHE A 126 -21.62 -20.34 -12.28
C PHE A 126 -20.51 -21.40 -12.22
N GLN A 127 -20.75 -22.58 -12.83
CA GLN A 127 -19.69 -23.56 -13.06
C GLN A 127 -18.66 -23.00 -14.04
N MET A 128 -17.69 -22.33 -13.46
CA MET A 128 -16.49 -21.86 -14.09
C MET A 128 -15.69 -23.11 -14.51
N ASN A 129 -15.79 -23.51 -15.78
CA ASN A 129 -15.12 -24.67 -16.40
C ASN A 129 -13.59 -24.47 -16.49
N TRP A 130 -12.90 -24.41 -15.35
CA TRP A 130 -11.43 -24.36 -15.31
C TRP A 130 -10.87 -25.76 -15.14
N GLU A 131 -9.75 -26.02 -15.80
CA GLU A 131 -8.92 -27.17 -15.42
C GLU A 131 -8.47 -26.99 -13.96
N SER A 132 -8.65 -28.03 -13.14
CA SER A 132 -8.42 -28.01 -11.68
C SER A 132 -7.06 -27.40 -11.27
N LYS A 133 -6.00 -27.67 -12.04
CA LYS A 133 -4.65 -27.14 -11.78
C LYS A 133 -4.53 -25.63 -12.07
N LEU A 134 -5.15 -25.16 -13.16
CA LEU A 134 -5.16 -23.75 -13.52
C LEU A 134 -5.98 -22.95 -12.51
N HIS A 135 -7.09 -23.50 -12.04
CA HIS A 135 -7.92 -22.87 -11.01
C HIS A 135 -7.18 -22.68 -9.68
N GLN A 136 -6.50 -23.74 -9.20
CA GLN A 136 -5.67 -23.63 -7.99
C GLN A 136 -4.59 -22.56 -8.15
N TYR A 137 -3.88 -22.56 -9.27
CA TYR A 137 -2.86 -21.57 -9.57
C TYR A 137 -3.40 -20.13 -9.50
N ILE A 138 -4.56 -19.88 -10.13
CA ILE A 138 -5.20 -18.57 -10.12
C ILE A 138 -5.65 -18.18 -8.71
N ILE A 139 -6.27 -19.08 -7.94
CA ILE A 139 -6.67 -18.79 -6.54
C ILE A 139 -5.46 -18.41 -5.70
N TRP A 140 -4.37 -19.19 -5.75
CA TRP A 140 -3.16 -18.92 -4.99
C TRP A 140 -2.52 -17.59 -5.40
N GLY A 141 -2.38 -17.33 -6.70
CA GLY A 141 -1.84 -16.08 -7.21
C GLY A 141 -2.69 -14.87 -6.81
N SER A 142 -4.02 -14.96 -6.94
CA SER A 142 -4.95 -13.90 -6.53
C SER A 142 -4.92 -13.66 -5.01
N SER A 143 -4.76 -14.71 -4.21
CA SER A 143 -4.64 -14.60 -2.75
C SER A 143 -3.34 -13.91 -2.33
N ILE A 144 -2.21 -14.27 -2.94
CA ILE A 144 -0.92 -13.58 -2.71
C ILE A 144 -1.03 -12.12 -3.15
N ASN A 145 -1.62 -11.86 -4.32
CA ASN A 145 -1.81 -10.51 -4.82
C ASN A 145 -2.69 -9.65 -3.89
N PHE A 146 -3.74 -10.25 -3.33
CA PHE A 146 -4.62 -9.62 -2.34
C PHE A 146 -3.85 -9.21 -1.08
N ILE A 147 -3.03 -10.11 -0.52
CA ILE A 147 -2.19 -9.79 0.65
C ILE A 147 -1.20 -8.68 0.31
N LEU A 148 -0.56 -8.74 -0.86
CA LEU A 148 0.38 -7.69 -1.29
C LEU A 148 -0.32 -6.34 -1.49
N LYS A 149 -1.59 -6.29 -1.92
CA LYS A 149 -2.35 -5.02 -1.99
C LYS A 149 -2.53 -4.39 -0.61
N PHE A 150 -2.81 -5.21 0.41
CA PHE A 150 -2.91 -4.73 1.78
C PHE A 150 -1.57 -4.20 2.30
N VAL A 151 -0.48 -4.92 2.04
CA VAL A 151 0.88 -4.47 2.36
C VAL A 151 1.21 -3.16 1.64
N LEU A 152 0.95 -3.07 0.34
CA LEU A 152 1.19 -1.85 -0.43
C LEU A 152 0.37 -0.67 0.12
N GLY A 153 -0.91 -0.90 0.41
CA GLY A 153 -1.79 0.13 0.96
C GLY A 153 -1.28 0.68 2.29
N THR A 154 -0.82 -0.19 3.20
CA THR A 154 -0.26 0.23 4.49
C THR A 154 1.07 0.98 4.31
N LEU A 155 1.95 0.53 3.42
CA LEU A 155 3.21 1.22 3.12
C LEU A 155 2.97 2.61 2.50
N CYS A 156 2.05 2.73 1.55
CA CYS A 156 1.67 4.03 0.96
C CYS A 156 1.09 4.97 2.02
N TRP A 157 0.24 4.46 2.93
CA TRP A 157 -0.29 5.24 4.04
C TRP A 157 0.82 5.74 4.97
N MET A 158 1.74 4.86 5.38
CA MET A 158 2.89 5.21 6.22
C MET A 158 3.78 6.27 5.55
N TRP A 159 3.99 6.17 4.23
CA TRP A 159 4.77 7.16 3.50
C TRP A 159 4.09 8.52 3.49
N ILE A 160 2.78 8.57 3.20
CA ILE A 160 2.00 9.82 3.22
C ILE A 160 2.06 10.47 4.60
N ASP A 161 1.85 9.71 5.66
CA ASP A 161 1.84 10.22 7.03
C ASP A 161 3.22 10.80 7.42
N LYS A 162 4.29 10.11 7.04
CA LYS A 162 5.66 10.56 7.27
C LYS A 162 6.00 11.85 6.52
N GLU A 163 5.63 11.96 5.25
CA GLU A 163 5.92 13.17 4.49
C GLU A 163 5.02 14.34 4.91
N ARG A 164 3.77 14.08 5.30
CA ARG A 164 2.87 15.08 5.87
C ARG A 164 3.41 15.66 7.18
N THR A 165 3.86 14.81 8.10
CA THR A 165 4.41 15.27 9.39
C THR A 165 5.67 16.11 9.21
N LYS A 166 6.53 15.79 8.23
CA LYS A 166 7.66 16.66 7.85
C LYS A 166 7.19 18.01 7.29
N LEU A 167 6.17 18.00 6.43
CA LEU A 167 5.62 19.21 5.83
C LEU A 167 5.02 20.15 6.89
N GLU A 168 4.30 19.60 7.87
CA GLU A 168 3.72 20.34 8.99
C GLU A 168 4.80 20.89 9.95
N ALA A 169 5.95 20.21 10.07
CA ALA A 169 7.09 20.72 10.85
C ALA A 169 7.80 21.91 10.16
N ILE A 170 7.80 21.95 8.83
CA ILE A 170 8.44 23.01 8.02
C ILE A 170 7.49 24.19 7.83
N SER A 171 6.22 23.91 7.56
CA SER A 171 5.17 24.92 7.39
C SER A 171 4.55 25.21 8.74
N LEU A 172 4.93 26.33 9.37
CA LEU A 172 4.37 26.86 10.64
C LEU A 172 2.84 27.09 10.66
N LYS A 173 2.11 26.63 9.62
CA LYS A 173 0.65 26.55 9.57
C LYS A 173 0.23 25.08 9.50
N PRO A 174 -0.69 24.63 10.38
CA PRO A 174 -1.28 23.32 10.22
C PRO A 174 -2.04 23.32 8.88
N LEU A 175 -1.58 22.50 7.95
CA LEU A 175 -2.22 22.28 6.65
C LEU A 175 -3.49 21.43 6.88
N ILE A 176 -4.49 22.07 7.50
CA ILE A 176 -5.82 21.51 7.82
C ILE A 176 -6.64 21.28 6.53
N PHE A 177 -6.15 21.72 5.37
CA PHE A 177 -6.95 21.89 4.15
C PHE A 177 -6.67 20.91 3.00
N PHE A 178 -6.24 19.68 3.29
CA PHE A 178 -6.19 18.62 2.28
C PHE A 178 -6.93 17.39 2.79
N TRP A 179 -8.26 17.48 2.87
CA TRP A 179 -9.16 16.32 2.91
C TRP A 179 -9.54 15.91 1.50
#